data_AF-A0A6C1S6R2-F1
#
_entry.id   AF-A0A6C1S6R2-F1
#
_cell.length_a   1.000
_cell.length_b   1.000
_cell.length_c   1.000
_cell.angle_alpha   90.00
_cell.angle_beta   90.00
_cell.angle_gamma   90.00
#
_symmetry.space_group_name_H-M   'P 1'
#
loop_
_entity.id
_entity.type
_entity.pdbx_description
1 polymer ?
#
loop_
_entity_poly.entity_id
_entity_poly.type
_entity_poly.pdbx_seq_one_letter_code
_entity_poly.pdbx_strand_id
1 'polypeptide(L)'
;MRNDAADVRYNVTPEVLETHAGEVEVTIRGTYPANYFHRNAILEVTPVLTWEGGEAALSSITMQGENVRDNHQVIRRDGGSFNYNDKIPFTDDMRVSELVVRVNARLRNNEMDFDPIKIADGVIATSTLVMNDARPVLVGDRFQRIIPETKESAIFYVINRADVRQSELRSDRLAEFRKFLEEAVADERTELKSAGISAYASPDGPISFNERLANQRRETSDRVLTSEFRRVDVEKADNFYTARALGEDWEGFKELLEESEIQDRELILRVLSMYSDPEVREREIKNMTAVFEELADKILPQLRRSVMEINVERIGYSDDELRQIYGSDYTQLNMEEMLYTATLFEDLNRKLEIYTRTSQQFPRCFRAFNGIGVVQVELGNVAAAKQAFQSARNLQDNDVIKNNLGAVALLEGNLDQAEELLSSVASPTSETNYNLGIIAIKKAEYAKAAGHFGNMPEVNNALVRLLQNNNDDALRILNNIEEPCAMTHYLMAIVGARRQDSSMAMGALRSAVRMDASLKEHAKTNMEFGRFFRDDTFISIVN
;
A
#
# COMPACT_ATOMS: atom_id res chain seq x y z
N MET A 1 12.63 -33.88 53.37
CA MET A 1 11.73 -33.15 52.43
C MET A 1 11.77 -31.65 52.71
N ARG A 2 11.04 -31.09 53.69
CA ARG A 2 11.02 -29.62 53.91
C ARG A 2 12.41 -29.03 54.17
N ASN A 3 13.17 -29.60 55.10
CA ASN A 3 14.52 -29.13 55.43
C ASN A 3 15.52 -29.29 54.27
N ASP A 4 15.19 -30.12 53.29
CA ASP A 4 16.02 -30.45 52.14
C ASP A 4 15.44 -29.84 50.84
N ALA A 5 14.46 -28.92 50.94
CA ALA A 5 13.72 -28.43 49.79
C ALA A 5 14.61 -27.70 48.76
N ALA A 6 15.73 -27.14 49.22
CA ALA A 6 16.77 -26.56 48.37
C ALA A 6 17.51 -27.59 47.49
N ASP A 7 17.41 -28.89 47.79
CA ASP A 7 18.03 -29.95 46.99
C ASP A 7 17.22 -30.27 45.72
N VAL A 8 15.97 -29.78 45.64
CA VAL A 8 15.13 -29.93 44.45
C VAL A 8 15.61 -28.95 43.38
N ARG A 9 15.92 -29.47 42.20
CA ARG A 9 16.37 -28.64 41.07
C ARG A 9 15.20 -28.31 40.18
N TYR A 10 14.97 -27.02 39.94
CA TYR A 10 13.99 -26.52 38.99
C TYR A 10 14.70 -25.91 37.80
N ASN A 11 14.36 -26.36 36.60
CA ASN A 11 14.73 -25.70 35.35
C ASN A 11 13.47 -25.08 34.76
N VAL A 12 13.49 -23.77 34.56
CA VAL A 12 12.38 -23.01 33.96
C VAL A 12 12.74 -22.65 32.53
N THR A 13 11.77 -22.71 31.63
CA THR A 13 11.92 -22.29 30.24
C THR A 13 10.73 -21.40 29.86
N PRO A 14 10.98 -20.15 29.42
CA PRO A 14 12.29 -19.48 29.38
C PRO A 14 12.86 -19.16 30.78
N GLU A 15 14.17 -18.89 30.89
CA GLU A 15 14.86 -18.64 32.18
C GLU A 15 14.40 -17.34 32.84
N VAL A 16 14.17 -16.31 32.03
CA VAL A 16 13.41 -15.11 32.36
C VAL A 16 12.09 -15.26 31.62
N LEU A 17 10.94 -15.11 32.28
CA LEU A 17 9.65 -15.34 31.62
C LEU A 17 9.43 -14.31 30.50
N GLU A 18 8.64 -14.66 29.50
CA GLU A 18 8.34 -13.79 28.36
C GLU A 18 6.84 -13.78 28.09
N THR A 19 6.29 -12.64 27.64
CA THR A 19 4.90 -12.58 27.18
C THR A 19 4.81 -12.70 25.66
N HIS A 20 3.88 -13.54 25.21
CA HIS A 20 3.57 -13.77 23.81
C HIS A 20 2.07 -13.82 23.65
N ALA A 21 1.52 -13.06 22.68
CA ALA A 21 0.08 -12.98 22.43
C ALA A 21 -0.77 -12.69 23.70
N GLY A 22 -0.22 -11.91 24.63
CA GLY A 22 -0.91 -11.53 25.88
C GLY A 22 -0.88 -12.60 26.97
N GLU A 23 -0.07 -13.66 26.81
CA GLU A 23 0.06 -14.77 27.75
C GLU A 23 1.51 -14.93 28.19
N VAL A 24 1.73 -15.28 29.45
CA VAL A 24 3.03 -15.73 29.98
C VAL A 24 2.97 -17.25 30.06
N GLU A 25 3.66 -17.92 29.15
CA GLU A 25 3.81 -19.39 29.16
C GLU A 25 5.04 -19.79 29.97
N VAL A 26 4.90 -20.83 30.78
CA VAL A 26 6.00 -21.34 31.60
C VAL A 26 6.07 -22.86 31.53
N THR A 27 7.25 -23.36 31.14
CA THR A 27 7.60 -24.78 31.30
C THR A 27 8.54 -24.94 32.49
N ILE A 28 8.20 -25.85 33.40
CA ILE A 28 9.01 -26.16 34.59
C ILE A 28 9.36 -27.65 34.57
N ARG A 29 10.66 -27.95 34.70
CA ARG A 29 11.15 -29.30 34.99
C ARG A 29 11.72 -29.34 36.40
N GLY A 30 10.98 -29.95 37.33
CA GLY A 30 11.45 -30.21 38.68
C GLY A 30 12.10 -31.58 38.78
N THR A 31 13.26 -31.66 39.45
CA THR A 31 14.02 -32.89 39.67
C THR A 31 14.26 -33.11 41.15
N TYR A 32 13.74 -34.22 41.65
CA TYR A 32 13.93 -34.68 43.02
C TYR A 32 15.14 -35.63 43.10
N PRO A 33 16.11 -35.37 43.98
CA PRO A 33 17.25 -36.26 44.16
C PRO A 33 16.86 -37.57 44.86
N ALA A 34 17.76 -38.54 44.82
CA ALA A 34 17.59 -39.80 45.54
C ALA A 34 17.39 -39.54 47.04
N ASN A 35 16.48 -40.31 47.65
CA ASN A 35 16.05 -40.25 49.04
C ASN A 35 15.28 -38.98 49.46
N TYR A 36 15.00 -38.04 48.54
CA TYR A 36 14.20 -36.86 48.86
C TYR A 36 12.73 -37.21 49.09
N PHE A 37 12.07 -37.80 48.08
CA PHE A 37 10.62 -37.99 48.08
C PHE A 37 10.21 -39.15 48.99
N HIS A 38 9.40 -38.86 50.01
CA HIS A 38 9.00 -39.88 50.98
C HIS A 38 7.97 -40.85 50.38
N ARG A 39 8.18 -42.15 50.58
CA ARG A 39 7.40 -43.24 49.94
C ARG A 39 5.88 -43.13 50.14
N ASN A 40 5.44 -42.54 51.25
CA ASN A 40 4.01 -42.42 51.61
C ASN A 40 3.47 -40.97 51.53
N ALA A 41 4.25 -40.03 50.98
CA ALA A 41 3.84 -38.62 50.90
C ALA A 41 3.13 -38.32 49.58
N ILE A 42 2.30 -37.28 49.61
CA ILE A 42 1.73 -36.60 48.44
C ILE A 42 2.24 -35.17 48.49
N LEU A 43 2.74 -34.65 47.38
CA LEU A 43 3.13 -33.25 47.24
C LEU A 43 2.23 -32.60 46.19
N GLU A 44 1.57 -31.52 46.57
CA GLU A 44 0.94 -30.59 45.65
C GLU A 44 1.87 -29.40 45.44
N VAL A 45 2.23 -29.15 44.19
CA VAL A 45 3.20 -28.13 43.80
C VAL A 45 2.48 -27.10 42.94
N THR A 46 2.45 -25.86 43.40
CA THR A 46 1.75 -24.75 42.75
C THR A 46 2.74 -23.65 42.38
N PRO A 47 3.03 -23.45 41.09
CA PRO A 47 3.74 -22.28 40.62
C PRO A 47 2.88 -21.02 40.82
N VAL A 48 3.48 -19.95 41.34
CA VAL A 48 2.81 -18.68 41.61
C VAL A 48 3.71 -17.55 41.13
N LEU A 49 3.18 -16.70 40.27
CA LEU A 49 3.84 -15.45 39.89
C LEU A 49 3.51 -14.39 40.94
N THR A 50 4.51 -13.78 41.54
CA THR A 50 4.35 -12.79 42.63
C THR A 50 5.01 -11.47 42.25
N TRP A 51 4.35 -10.35 42.51
CA TRP A 51 4.88 -9.00 42.26
C TRP A 51 4.46 -8.04 43.38
N GLU A 52 4.90 -6.79 43.32
CA GLU A 52 4.50 -5.80 44.30
C GLU A 52 2.99 -5.52 44.22
N GLY A 53 2.27 -5.88 45.29
CA GLY A 53 0.82 -5.63 45.38
C GLY A 53 -0.09 -6.76 44.87
N GLY A 54 0.46 -7.88 44.37
CA GLY A 54 -0.36 -8.98 43.87
C GLY A 54 0.37 -10.29 43.60
N GLU A 55 -0.42 -11.32 43.33
CA GLU A 55 0.06 -12.63 42.88
C GLU A 55 -0.97 -13.30 41.97
N ALA A 56 -0.50 -14.22 41.13
CA ALA A 56 -1.35 -15.08 40.34
C ALA A 56 -0.82 -16.52 40.34
N ALA A 57 -1.66 -17.43 40.83
CA ALA A 57 -1.34 -18.85 40.87
C ALA A 57 -1.66 -19.50 39.52
N LEU A 58 -0.74 -20.34 39.04
CA LEU A 58 -0.99 -21.26 37.94
C LEU A 58 -1.60 -22.57 38.47
N SER A 59 -1.98 -23.48 37.59
CA SER A 59 -2.56 -24.77 37.98
C SER A 59 -1.59 -25.59 38.82
N SER A 60 -2.06 -26.29 39.85
CA SER A 60 -1.19 -27.15 40.65
C SER A 60 -0.91 -28.49 39.96
N ILE A 61 0.25 -29.08 40.26
CA ILE A 61 0.58 -30.47 39.91
C ILE A 61 0.75 -31.28 41.19
N THR A 62 0.09 -32.43 41.25
CA THR A 62 0.19 -33.36 42.38
C THR A 62 1.05 -34.56 42.02
N MET A 63 1.98 -34.90 42.92
CA MET A 63 2.84 -36.08 42.83
C MET A 63 2.70 -36.91 44.11
N GLN A 64 2.98 -38.20 44.00
CA GLN A 64 2.88 -39.13 45.13
C GLN A 64 4.08 -40.07 45.24
N GLY A 65 4.34 -40.55 46.44
CA GLY A 65 5.36 -41.56 46.71
C GLY A 65 4.92 -42.96 46.28
N GLU A 66 5.90 -43.85 46.09
CA GLU A 66 5.69 -45.22 45.54
C GLU A 66 4.75 -46.15 46.35
N ASN A 67 4.42 -45.82 47.60
CA ASN A 67 3.47 -46.59 48.42
C ASN A 67 2.06 -45.99 48.44
N VAL A 68 1.87 -44.76 47.95
CA VAL A 68 0.55 -44.13 47.84
C VAL A 68 -0.24 -44.81 46.71
N ARG A 69 -1.53 -45.04 46.93
CA ARG A 69 -2.41 -45.78 45.99
C ARG A 69 -3.37 -44.89 45.20
N ASP A 70 -3.21 -43.57 45.33
CA ASP A 70 -3.95 -42.58 44.53
C ASP A 70 -3.44 -42.59 43.08
N ASN A 71 -4.03 -41.75 42.22
CA ASN A 71 -3.77 -41.74 40.78
C ASN A 71 -2.96 -40.50 40.34
N HIS A 72 -1.93 -40.12 41.10
CA HIS A 72 -1.02 -39.03 40.76
C HIS A 72 0.32 -39.55 40.22
N GLN A 73 1.14 -38.64 39.67
CA GLN A 73 2.47 -39.00 39.18
C GLN A 73 3.33 -39.57 40.31
N VAL A 74 3.87 -40.78 40.13
CA VAL A 74 4.71 -41.43 41.15
C VAL A 74 6.16 -40.96 41.05
N ILE A 75 6.71 -40.44 42.15
CA ILE A 75 8.15 -40.18 42.33
C ILE A 75 8.72 -41.24 43.27
N ARG A 76 9.72 -41.97 42.78
CA ARG A 76 10.35 -43.08 43.51
C ARG A 76 11.45 -42.58 44.45
N ARG A 77 11.84 -43.45 45.39
CA ARG A 77 12.87 -43.12 46.39
C ARG A 77 14.26 -42.93 45.78
N ASP A 78 14.57 -43.54 44.64
CA ASP A 78 15.83 -43.35 43.91
C ASP A 78 15.90 -42.00 43.17
N GLY A 79 14.83 -41.20 43.22
CA GLY A 79 14.72 -39.89 42.61
C GLY A 79 13.70 -39.89 41.46
N GLY A 80 13.51 -38.74 40.84
CA GLY A 80 12.61 -38.60 39.71
C GLY A 80 12.46 -37.16 39.26
N SER A 81 11.71 -36.95 38.18
CA SER A 81 11.41 -35.61 37.69
C SER A 81 9.96 -35.50 37.27
N PHE A 82 9.44 -34.29 37.27
CA PHE A 82 8.17 -33.93 36.65
C PHE A 82 8.39 -32.85 35.60
N ASN A 83 7.49 -32.81 34.63
CA ASN A 83 7.38 -31.72 33.68
C ASN A 83 6.02 -31.06 33.89
N TYR A 84 6.01 -29.74 33.79
CA TYR A 84 4.85 -28.90 33.96
C TYR A 84 4.85 -27.85 32.85
N ASN A 85 3.69 -27.61 32.25
CA ASN A 85 3.48 -26.51 31.32
C ASN A 85 2.13 -25.89 31.62
N ASP A 86 2.11 -24.57 31.79
CA ASP A 86 0.88 -23.80 31.94
C ASP A 86 1.12 -22.38 31.45
N LYS A 87 0.04 -21.61 31.30
CA LYS A 87 0.09 -20.21 30.88
C LYS A 87 -0.90 -19.37 31.67
N ILE A 88 -0.61 -18.07 31.75
CA ILE A 88 -1.48 -17.12 32.43
C ILE A 88 -1.55 -15.79 31.67
N PRO A 89 -2.72 -15.11 31.64
CA PRO A 89 -2.83 -13.81 31.01
C PRO A 89 -1.86 -12.80 31.61
N PHE A 90 -1.15 -12.08 30.76
CA PHE A 90 -0.20 -11.04 31.15
C PHE A 90 -0.91 -9.77 31.61
N THR A 91 -0.41 -9.17 32.69
CA THR A 91 -0.72 -7.81 33.11
C THR A 91 0.56 -7.03 33.32
N ASP A 92 0.55 -5.70 33.17
CA ASP A 92 1.77 -4.88 33.26
C ASP A 92 2.49 -5.00 34.61
N ASP A 93 1.76 -5.24 35.70
CA ASP A 93 2.36 -5.45 37.04
C ASP A 93 3.29 -6.67 37.10
N MET A 94 3.12 -7.63 36.18
CA MET A 94 3.96 -8.83 36.08
C MET A 94 5.37 -8.56 35.52
N ARG A 95 5.64 -7.37 34.96
CA ARG A 95 6.97 -7.06 34.39
C ARG A 95 8.09 -7.23 35.41
N VAL A 96 7.86 -6.81 36.66
CA VAL A 96 8.77 -6.97 37.80
C VAL A 96 8.17 -7.98 38.79
N SER A 97 8.13 -9.24 38.38
CA SER A 97 7.65 -10.35 39.20
C SER A 97 8.76 -11.35 39.55
N GLU A 98 8.44 -12.28 40.44
CA GLU A 98 9.21 -13.50 40.71
C GLU A 98 8.29 -14.71 40.51
N LEU A 99 8.78 -15.76 39.87
CA LEU A 99 8.07 -17.03 39.85
C LEU A 99 8.54 -17.86 41.04
N VAL A 100 7.61 -18.19 41.93
CA VAL A 100 7.87 -19.04 43.10
C VAL A 100 7.10 -20.34 43.01
N VAL A 101 7.65 -21.39 43.59
CA VAL A 101 6.97 -22.68 43.79
C VAL A 101 6.53 -22.78 45.23
N ARG A 102 5.22 -22.98 45.44
CA ARG A 102 4.62 -23.31 46.73
C ARG A 102 4.36 -24.80 46.78
N VAL A 103 4.85 -25.47 47.82
CA VAL A 103 4.69 -26.92 47.99
C VAL A 103 3.88 -27.18 49.25
N ASN A 104 2.76 -27.87 49.09
CA ASN A 104 2.00 -28.45 50.18
C ASN A 104 2.29 -29.96 50.23
N ALA A 105 2.69 -30.45 51.40
CA ALA A 105 3.05 -31.84 51.61
C ALA A 105 2.04 -32.52 52.54
N ARG A 106 1.44 -33.61 52.08
CA ARG A 106 0.57 -34.47 52.88
C ARG A 106 1.24 -35.81 53.18
N LEU A 107 1.25 -36.18 54.45
CA LEU A 107 1.71 -37.49 54.91
C LEU A 107 0.66 -38.06 55.87
N ARG A 108 -0.11 -39.04 55.40
CA ARG A 108 -1.27 -39.61 56.10
C ARG A 108 -2.28 -38.50 56.44
N ASN A 109 -2.46 -38.18 57.74
CA ASN A 109 -3.40 -37.17 58.23
C ASN A 109 -2.73 -35.82 58.53
N ASN A 110 -1.43 -35.70 58.32
CA ASN A 110 -0.69 -34.47 58.55
C ASN A 110 -0.44 -33.77 57.22
N GLU A 111 -0.57 -32.46 57.23
CA GLU A 111 -0.34 -31.57 56.09
C GLU A 111 0.62 -30.46 56.52
N MET A 112 1.46 -29.99 55.61
CA MET A 112 2.48 -29.01 55.91
C MET A 112 2.93 -28.28 54.64
N ASP A 113 2.93 -26.95 54.70
CA ASP A 113 3.50 -26.10 53.67
C ASP A 113 5.02 -25.96 53.81
N PHE A 114 5.69 -25.81 52.68
CA PHE A 114 7.11 -25.44 52.62
C PHE A 114 7.24 -23.93 52.39
N ASP A 115 8.41 -23.38 52.72
CA ASP A 115 8.73 -22.01 52.35
C ASP A 115 8.74 -21.89 50.81
N PRO A 116 8.20 -20.80 50.23
CA PRO A 116 8.21 -20.60 48.78
C PRO A 116 9.63 -20.57 48.21
N ILE A 117 9.82 -21.25 47.07
CA ILE A 117 11.13 -21.33 46.40
C ILE A 117 11.07 -20.51 45.12
N LYS A 118 11.86 -19.43 45.02
CA LYS A 118 12.00 -18.68 43.77
C LYS A 118 12.71 -19.53 42.71
N ILE A 119 12.15 -19.57 41.51
CA ILE A 119 12.64 -20.39 40.39
C ILE A 119 12.85 -19.61 39.08
N ALA A 120 12.27 -18.41 38.91
CA ALA A 120 12.54 -17.53 37.77
C ALA A 120 12.29 -16.05 38.13
N ASP A 121 12.81 -15.17 37.28
CA ASP A 121 12.75 -13.71 37.40
C ASP A 121 11.87 -13.10 36.30
N GLY A 122 11.08 -12.09 36.68
CA GLY A 122 10.44 -11.08 35.82
C GLY A 122 9.61 -11.59 34.64
N VAL A 123 9.07 -10.66 33.86
CA VAL A 123 8.50 -10.97 32.55
C VAL A 123 9.04 -9.97 31.53
N ILE A 124 9.77 -10.46 30.51
CA ILE A 124 10.14 -9.68 29.34
C ILE A 124 8.88 -9.43 28.51
N ALA A 125 8.46 -8.17 28.51
CA ALA A 125 7.25 -7.70 27.83
C ALA A 125 7.52 -7.06 26.46
N THR A 126 8.63 -7.41 25.80
CA THR A 126 9.05 -6.78 24.54
C THR A 126 7.98 -6.87 23.44
N SER A 127 7.21 -7.96 23.38
CA SER A 127 6.11 -8.13 22.42
C SER A 127 4.99 -7.10 22.57
N THR A 128 4.84 -6.50 23.76
CA THR A 128 3.85 -5.45 24.03
C THR A 128 4.22 -4.10 23.41
N LEU A 129 5.45 -3.93 22.92
CA LEU A 129 5.93 -2.70 22.29
C LEU A 129 5.43 -2.52 20.85
N VAL A 130 4.60 -3.44 20.35
CA VAL A 130 4.01 -3.34 19.02
C VAL A 130 3.20 -2.06 18.89
N MET A 131 3.55 -1.23 17.90
CA MET A 131 2.83 -0.01 17.60
C MET A 131 1.55 -0.38 16.85
N ASN A 132 0.39 0.07 17.36
CA ASN A 132 -0.90 -0.14 16.70
C ASN A 132 -1.22 1.03 15.76
N ASP A 133 -0.36 1.25 14.77
CA ASP A 133 -0.38 2.37 13.82
C ASP A 133 -0.85 1.89 12.44
N ALA A 134 -2.04 1.26 12.40
CA ALA A 134 -2.58 0.69 11.17
C ALA A 134 -2.71 1.75 10.06
N ARG A 135 -2.34 1.37 8.84
CA ARG A 135 -2.21 2.26 7.69
C ARG A 135 -3.37 2.06 6.71
N PRO A 136 -4.27 3.04 6.56
CA PRO A 136 -5.22 3.05 5.47
C PRO A 136 -4.53 3.49 4.16
N VAL A 137 -5.12 3.15 3.03
CA VAL A 137 -4.69 3.53 1.68
C VAL A 137 -5.64 4.58 1.13
N LEU A 138 -5.08 5.69 0.69
CA LEU A 138 -5.81 6.75 -0.01
C LEU A 138 -5.98 6.37 -1.48
N VAL A 139 -7.20 6.50 -2.00
CA VAL A 139 -7.44 6.45 -3.44
C VAL A 139 -7.24 7.85 -3.99
N GLY A 140 -6.12 8.05 -4.70
CA GLY A 140 -5.76 9.34 -5.29
C GLY A 140 -6.74 9.87 -6.33
N ASP A 141 -6.56 11.14 -6.66
CA ASP A 141 -7.21 11.77 -7.80
C ASP A 141 -6.65 11.23 -9.13
N ARG A 142 -7.29 11.66 -10.22
CA ARG A 142 -6.86 11.44 -11.61
C ARG A 142 -6.70 12.79 -12.32
N PHE A 143 -6.34 13.83 -11.56
CA PHE A 143 -6.20 15.17 -12.08
C PHE A 143 -5.07 15.22 -13.09
N GLN A 144 -5.39 15.75 -14.27
CA GLN A 144 -4.42 16.05 -15.31
C GLN A 144 -4.49 17.54 -15.56
N ARG A 145 -3.39 18.23 -15.26
CA ARG A 145 -3.33 19.68 -15.47
C ARG A 145 -3.24 20.03 -16.94
N ILE A 146 -2.61 19.18 -17.75
CA ILE A 146 -2.47 19.40 -19.18
C ILE A 146 -3.21 18.28 -19.90
N ILE A 147 -4.27 18.64 -20.63
CA ILE A 147 -5.08 17.70 -21.41
C ILE A 147 -4.80 17.97 -22.89
N PRO A 148 -4.08 17.07 -23.59
CA PRO A 148 -3.85 17.21 -25.02
C PRO A 148 -5.13 16.87 -25.80
N GLU A 149 -5.46 17.69 -26.78
CA GLU A 149 -6.57 17.47 -27.71
C GLU A 149 -6.10 17.66 -29.16
N THR A 150 -6.62 16.80 -30.04
CA THR A 150 -6.36 16.87 -31.49
C THR A 150 -7.68 16.98 -32.23
N LYS A 151 -7.81 17.96 -33.12
CA LYS A 151 -8.93 18.04 -34.07
C LYS A 151 -8.42 17.85 -35.48
N GLU A 152 -9.03 16.92 -36.19
CA GLU A 152 -8.74 16.65 -37.60
C GLU A 152 -9.89 17.07 -38.51
N SER A 153 -9.54 17.38 -39.76
CA SER A 153 -10.49 17.59 -40.85
C SER A 153 -9.85 17.24 -42.17
N ALA A 154 -10.61 16.69 -43.11
CA ALA A 154 -10.09 16.27 -44.40
C ALA A 154 -10.74 17.03 -45.57
N ILE A 155 -9.92 17.45 -46.53
CA ILE A 155 -10.38 17.98 -47.82
C ILE A 155 -10.37 16.85 -48.83
N PHE A 156 -11.51 16.53 -49.46
CA PHE A 156 -11.57 15.53 -50.52
C PHE A 156 -11.44 16.14 -51.91
N TYR A 157 -10.77 15.41 -52.81
CA TYR A 157 -10.48 15.85 -54.16
C TYR A 157 -11.14 14.94 -55.20
N VAL A 158 -11.46 15.54 -56.34
CA VAL A 158 -11.83 14.79 -57.54
C VAL A 158 -10.60 14.03 -58.07
N ILE A 159 -10.84 12.91 -58.76
CA ILE A 159 -9.78 12.13 -59.41
C ILE A 159 -8.87 13.02 -60.26
N ASN A 160 -7.56 12.80 -60.17
CA ASN A 160 -6.51 13.53 -60.90
C ASN A 160 -6.51 15.06 -60.72
N ARG A 161 -7.17 15.58 -59.67
CA ARG A 161 -7.25 17.01 -59.36
C ARG A 161 -6.73 17.32 -57.95
N ALA A 162 -6.23 18.54 -57.81
CA ALA A 162 -5.71 19.10 -56.55
C ALA A 162 -6.41 20.40 -56.15
N ASP A 163 -7.31 20.95 -56.95
CA ASP A 163 -8.08 22.13 -56.58
C ASP A 163 -9.17 21.79 -55.57
N VAL A 164 -9.29 22.65 -54.55
CA VAL A 164 -10.30 22.51 -53.50
C VAL A 164 -11.63 23.02 -54.02
N ARG A 165 -12.64 22.14 -54.04
CA ARG A 165 -14.00 22.52 -54.46
C ARG A 165 -14.66 23.42 -53.42
N GLN A 166 -15.55 24.30 -53.87
CA GLN A 166 -16.31 25.15 -52.97
C GLN A 166 -17.12 24.32 -51.94
N SER A 167 -17.68 23.18 -52.35
CA SER A 167 -18.39 22.26 -51.46
C SER A 167 -17.54 21.76 -50.29
N GLU A 168 -16.23 21.55 -50.48
CA GLU A 168 -15.32 21.18 -49.39
C GLU A 168 -15.12 22.35 -48.42
N LEU A 169 -14.98 23.58 -48.96
CA LEU A 169 -14.85 24.81 -48.16
C LEU A 169 -16.12 25.16 -47.35
N ARG A 170 -17.27 24.58 -47.71
CA ARG A 170 -18.55 24.70 -46.99
C ARG A 170 -18.97 23.43 -46.27
N SER A 171 -18.08 22.43 -46.19
CA SER A 171 -18.42 21.18 -45.51
C SER A 171 -18.53 21.36 -44.00
N ASP A 172 -19.41 20.58 -43.37
CA ASP A 172 -19.57 20.59 -41.91
C ASP A 172 -18.26 20.25 -41.19
N ARG A 173 -17.45 19.35 -41.77
CA ARG A 173 -16.13 18.97 -41.24
C ARG A 173 -15.16 20.14 -41.16
N LEU A 174 -15.16 21.03 -42.15
CA LEU A 174 -14.33 22.23 -42.10
C LEU A 174 -14.93 23.28 -41.15
N ALA A 175 -16.26 23.38 -41.08
CA ALA A 175 -16.93 24.26 -40.14
C ALA A 175 -16.64 23.88 -38.68
N GLU A 176 -16.67 22.60 -38.33
CA GLU A 176 -16.31 22.09 -37.00
C GLU A 176 -14.84 22.31 -36.66
N PHE A 177 -13.94 22.09 -37.63
CA PHE A 177 -12.50 22.33 -37.45
C PHE A 177 -12.21 23.82 -37.22
N ARG A 178 -12.85 24.70 -37.99
CA ARG A 178 -12.79 26.15 -37.78
C ARG A 178 -13.29 26.52 -36.39
N LYS A 179 -14.45 26.02 -36.00
CA LYS A 179 -15.03 26.29 -34.68
C LYS A 179 -14.09 25.86 -33.56
N PHE A 180 -13.49 24.66 -33.66
CA PHE A 180 -12.51 24.18 -32.68
C PHE A 180 -11.29 25.12 -32.59
N LEU A 181 -10.74 25.55 -33.72
CA LEU A 181 -9.63 26.50 -33.76
C LEU A 181 -10.02 27.86 -33.13
N GLU A 182 -11.19 28.38 -33.47
CA GLU A 182 -11.72 29.64 -32.90
C GLU A 182 -11.87 29.54 -31.37
N GLU A 183 -12.44 28.44 -30.87
CA GLU A 183 -12.59 28.18 -29.43
C GLU A 183 -11.23 28.02 -28.74
N ALA A 184 -10.28 27.32 -29.36
CA ALA A 184 -8.94 27.12 -28.82
C ALA A 184 -8.12 28.42 -28.73
N VAL A 185 -8.26 29.32 -29.71
CA VAL A 185 -7.57 30.62 -29.70
C VAL A 185 -8.20 31.59 -28.71
N ALA A 186 -9.53 31.55 -28.55
CA ALA A 186 -10.25 32.44 -27.66
C ALA A 186 -10.11 32.06 -26.17
N ASP A 187 -9.76 30.81 -25.88
CA ASP A 187 -9.57 30.30 -24.52
C ASP A 187 -8.15 30.60 -24.02
N GLU A 188 -8.04 31.48 -23.02
CA GLU A 188 -6.77 31.86 -22.37
C GLU A 188 -6.02 30.66 -21.74
N ARG A 189 -6.73 29.55 -21.51
CA ARG A 189 -6.18 28.31 -20.95
C ARG A 189 -5.93 27.22 -21.99
N THR A 190 -6.04 27.53 -23.28
CA THR A 190 -5.69 26.60 -24.34
C THR A 190 -4.42 27.06 -25.07
N GLU A 191 -3.40 26.21 -25.10
CA GLU A 191 -2.18 26.45 -25.84
C GLU A 191 -2.20 25.69 -27.17
N LEU A 192 -2.07 26.42 -28.29
CA LEU A 192 -1.87 25.82 -29.60
C LEU A 192 -0.44 25.26 -29.71
N LYS A 193 -0.30 23.93 -29.79
CA LYS A 193 1.01 23.27 -29.82
C LYS A 193 1.55 23.08 -31.22
N SER A 194 0.72 22.54 -32.11
CA SER A 194 1.13 22.32 -33.49
C SER A 194 -0.06 22.21 -34.43
N ALA A 195 0.22 22.39 -35.70
CA ALA A 195 -0.70 22.11 -36.78
C ALA A 195 -0.01 21.39 -37.93
N GLY A 196 -0.77 20.53 -38.60
CA GLY A 196 -0.25 19.59 -39.57
C GLY A 196 -1.11 19.51 -40.82
N ILE A 197 -0.46 19.20 -41.94
CA ILE A 197 -1.13 18.69 -43.14
C ILE A 197 -0.44 17.42 -43.62
N SER A 198 -1.23 16.39 -43.84
CA SER A 198 -0.84 15.15 -44.51
C SER A 198 -1.65 15.01 -45.79
N ALA A 199 -1.00 15.22 -46.94
CA ALA A 199 -1.65 15.19 -48.25
C ALA A 199 -1.35 13.91 -49.03
N TYR A 200 -2.39 13.31 -49.59
CA TYR A 200 -2.34 11.99 -50.22
C TYR A 200 -2.91 12.00 -51.65
N ALA A 201 -2.48 11.00 -52.41
CA ALA A 201 -3.07 10.53 -53.65
C ALA A 201 -3.68 9.13 -53.44
N SER A 202 -4.71 8.79 -54.22
CA SER A 202 -5.24 7.43 -54.26
C SER A 202 -4.28 6.53 -55.05
N PRO A 203 -4.13 5.24 -54.68
CA PRO A 203 -3.29 4.29 -55.41
C PRO A 203 -3.97 3.80 -56.71
N ASP A 204 -4.24 4.73 -57.63
CA ASP A 204 -4.94 4.47 -58.90
C ASP A 204 -4.27 5.07 -60.14
N GLY A 205 -3.01 5.50 -60.02
CA GLY A 205 -2.21 6.01 -61.13
C GLY A 205 -0.71 5.83 -60.92
N PRO A 206 0.13 6.15 -61.92
CA PRO A 206 1.58 5.99 -61.82
C PRO A 206 2.16 6.72 -60.60
N ILE A 207 3.06 6.07 -59.84
CA ILE A 207 3.66 6.61 -58.61
C ILE A 207 4.14 8.06 -58.79
N SER A 208 4.94 8.34 -59.82
CA SER A 208 5.47 9.69 -60.04
C SER A 208 4.38 10.75 -60.27
N PHE A 209 3.23 10.35 -60.83
CA PHE A 209 2.07 11.24 -60.98
C PHE A 209 1.40 11.46 -59.63
N ASN A 210 1.19 10.41 -58.85
CA ASN A 210 0.58 10.47 -57.52
C ASN A 210 1.42 11.27 -56.51
N GLU A 211 2.75 11.15 -56.55
CA GLU A 211 3.66 12.00 -55.76
C GLU A 211 3.52 13.49 -56.12
N ARG A 212 3.46 13.82 -57.41
CA ARG A 212 3.22 15.20 -57.85
C ARG A 212 1.83 15.69 -57.42
N LEU A 213 0.82 14.83 -57.51
CA LEU A 213 -0.55 15.17 -57.14
C LEU A 213 -0.69 15.39 -55.63
N ALA A 214 -0.09 14.54 -54.80
CA ALA A 214 -0.04 14.71 -53.35
C ALA A 214 0.66 16.03 -52.96
N ASN A 215 1.75 16.39 -53.66
CA ASN A 215 2.42 17.68 -53.47
C ASN A 215 1.53 18.87 -53.83
N GLN A 216 0.79 18.81 -54.94
CA GLN A 216 -0.15 19.88 -55.31
C GLN A 216 -1.31 19.99 -54.30
N ARG A 217 -1.81 18.86 -53.79
CA ARG A 217 -2.85 18.83 -52.74
C ARG A 217 -2.34 19.38 -51.41
N ARG A 218 -1.08 19.12 -51.06
CA ARG A 218 -0.41 19.76 -49.92
C ARG A 218 -0.43 21.27 -50.07
N GLU A 219 -0.10 21.81 -51.23
CA GLU A 219 -0.13 23.27 -51.47
C GLU A 219 -1.53 23.87 -51.39
N THR A 220 -2.55 23.19 -51.92
CA THR A 220 -3.92 23.72 -51.93
C THR A 220 -4.58 23.64 -50.57
N SER A 221 -4.37 22.55 -49.82
CA SER A 221 -4.79 22.44 -48.42
C SER A 221 -4.02 23.38 -47.50
N ASP A 222 -2.72 23.61 -47.75
CA ASP A 222 -1.93 24.62 -47.02
C ASP A 222 -2.54 26.02 -47.14
N ARG A 223 -3.03 26.39 -48.34
CA ARG A 223 -3.76 27.67 -48.52
C ARG A 223 -5.05 27.71 -47.71
N VAL A 224 -5.80 26.60 -47.61
CA VAL A 224 -7.01 26.53 -46.80
C VAL A 224 -6.67 26.73 -45.32
N LEU A 225 -5.77 25.92 -44.76
CA LEU A 225 -5.40 26.03 -43.35
C LEU A 225 -4.77 27.38 -43.01
N THR A 226 -3.95 27.95 -43.90
CA THR A 226 -3.44 29.33 -43.75
C THR A 226 -4.56 30.36 -43.69
N SER A 227 -5.61 30.18 -44.52
CA SER A 227 -6.75 31.08 -44.51
C SER A 227 -7.57 30.96 -43.23
N GLU A 228 -7.62 29.78 -42.61
CA GLU A 228 -8.27 29.58 -41.31
C GLU A 228 -7.46 30.24 -40.19
N PHE A 229 -6.14 30.06 -40.13
CA PHE A 229 -5.29 30.75 -39.14
C PHE A 229 -5.34 32.28 -39.24
N ARG A 230 -5.38 32.83 -40.46
CA ARG A 230 -5.52 34.28 -40.65
C ARG A 230 -6.84 34.85 -40.16
N ARG A 231 -7.89 34.04 -39.98
CA ARG A 231 -9.19 34.53 -39.46
C ARG A 231 -9.16 34.72 -37.95
N VAL A 232 -8.24 34.05 -37.26
CA VAL A 232 -8.10 34.04 -35.80
C VAL A 232 -6.73 34.59 -35.38
N ASP A 233 -6.06 35.33 -36.27
CA ASP A 233 -4.76 35.98 -36.02
C ASP A 233 -3.65 35.07 -35.49
N VAL A 234 -3.64 33.79 -35.91
CA VAL A 234 -2.57 32.83 -35.56
C VAL A 234 -1.40 32.96 -36.55
N GLU A 235 -0.21 33.31 -36.04
CA GLU A 235 1.03 33.34 -36.81
C GLU A 235 1.64 31.94 -36.97
N LYS A 236 2.05 31.60 -38.20
CA LYS A 236 2.80 30.37 -38.48
C LYS A 236 4.26 30.52 -38.06
N ALA A 237 4.57 30.25 -36.80
CA ALA A 237 5.96 30.11 -36.38
C ALA A 237 6.62 28.87 -37.01
N ASP A 238 7.92 28.92 -37.32
CA ASP A 238 8.65 27.89 -38.09
C ASP A 238 8.63 26.47 -37.46
N ASN A 239 8.29 26.34 -36.17
CA ASN A 239 8.16 25.06 -35.46
C ASN A 239 6.72 24.65 -35.12
N PHE A 240 5.74 25.52 -35.38
CA PHE A 240 4.33 25.28 -35.08
C PHE A 240 3.61 24.50 -36.20
N TYR A 241 4.09 24.64 -37.44
CA TYR A 241 3.36 24.19 -38.62
C TYR A 241 4.16 23.23 -39.50
N THR A 242 3.60 22.07 -39.81
CA THR A 242 4.20 21.11 -40.75
C THR A 242 3.23 20.74 -41.86
N ALA A 243 3.71 20.65 -43.10
CA ALA A 243 2.90 20.19 -44.23
C ALA A 243 3.69 19.19 -45.06
N ARG A 244 3.16 17.97 -45.19
CA ARG A 244 3.82 16.84 -45.84
C ARG A 244 2.97 16.31 -47.00
N ALA A 245 3.63 15.95 -48.08
CA ALA A 245 3.04 15.16 -49.16
C ALA A 245 3.53 13.73 -48.99
N LEU A 246 2.62 12.79 -48.79
CA LEU A 246 2.94 11.41 -48.45
C LEU A 246 2.76 10.44 -49.62
N GLY A 247 2.32 10.92 -50.78
CA GLY A 247 2.09 10.09 -51.95
C GLY A 247 0.84 9.23 -51.77
N GLU A 248 0.93 7.95 -52.07
CA GLU A 248 -0.19 7.01 -52.00
C GLU A 248 -0.48 6.54 -50.57
N ASP A 249 -1.74 6.65 -50.13
CA ASP A 249 -2.18 6.23 -48.79
C ASP A 249 -2.52 4.73 -48.75
N TRP A 250 -1.48 3.88 -48.80
CA TRP A 250 -1.66 2.42 -48.77
C TRP A 250 -2.16 1.89 -47.41
N GLU A 251 -1.78 2.54 -46.30
CA GLU A 251 -2.28 2.19 -44.97
C GLU A 251 -3.76 2.59 -44.84
N GLY A 252 -4.12 3.83 -45.21
CA GLY A 252 -5.52 4.25 -45.23
C GLY A 252 -6.37 3.43 -46.22
N PHE A 253 -5.81 2.95 -47.34
CA PHE A 253 -6.51 2.04 -48.24
C PHE A 253 -6.83 0.72 -47.56
N LYS A 254 -5.90 0.17 -46.79
CA LYS A 254 -6.09 -1.04 -46.02
C LYS A 254 -7.15 -0.85 -44.94
N GLU A 255 -7.09 0.22 -44.16
CA GLU A 255 -8.07 0.53 -43.11
C GLU A 255 -9.50 0.66 -43.67
N LEU A 256 -9.69 1.48 -44.70
CA LEU A 256 -10.99 1.65 -45.34
C LEU A 256 -11.51 0.34 -45.95
N LEU A 257 -10.61 -0.49 -46.47
CA LEU A 257 -10.96 -1.78 -47.03
C LEU A 257 -11.44 -2.75 -45.94
N GLU A 258 -10.72 -2.84 -44.81
CA GLU A 258 -11.09 -3.67 -43.65
C GLU A 258 -12.48 -3.32 -43.10
N GLU A 259 -12.84 -2.04 -43.10
CA GLU A 259 -14.15 -1.54 -42.67
C GLU A 259 -15.26 -1.69 -43.73
N SER A 260 -14.90 -2.00 -44.97
CA SER A 260 -15.85 -2.07 -46.09
C SER A 260 -16.50 -3.46 -46.27
N GLU A 261 -17.61 -3.48 -47.00
CA GLU A 261 -18.33 -4.69 -47.43
C GLU A 261 -18.06 -5.05 -48.90
N ILE A 262 -16.90 -4.65 -49.43
CA ILE A 262 -16.55 -4.89 -50.84
C ILE A 262 -16.40 -6.39 -51.14
N GLN A 263 -16.85 -6.81 -52.32
CA GLN A 263 -16.70 -8.18 -52.75
C GLN A 263 -15.20 -8.56 -52.86
N ASP A 264 -14.84 -9.77 -52.42
CA ASP A 264 -13.46 -10.27 -52.49
C ASP A 264 -12.43 -9.41 -51.71
N ARG A 265 -12.88 -8.66 -50.69
CA ARG A 265 -12.03 -7.88 -49.76
C ARG A 265 -10.80 -8.64 -49.26
N GLU A 266 -10.99 -9.88 -48.81
CA GLU A 266 -9.92 -10.75 -48.28
C GLU A 266 -8.84 -11.05 -49.32
N LEU A 267 -9.20 -11.09 -50.61
CA LEU A 267 -8.25 -11.27 -51.69
C LEU A 267 -7.38 -10.02 -51.87
N ILE A 268 -7.97 -8.83 -51.79
CA ILE A 268 -7.23 -7.56 -51.88
C ILE A 268 -6.30 -7.39 -50.67
N LEU A 269 -6.78 -7.67 -49.45
CA LEU A 269 -5.94 -7.64 -48.24
C LEU A 269 -4.75 -8.60 -48.36
N ARG A 270 -4.96 -9.77 -48.97
CA ARG A 270 -3.87 -10.71 -49.27
C ARG A 270 -2.86 -10.12 -50.25
N VAL A 271 -3.29 -9.45 -51.32
CA VAL A 271 -2.40 -8.75 -52.27
C VAL A 271 -1.56 -7.69 -51.55
N LEU A 272 -2.18 -6.87 -50.68
CA LEU A 272 -1.47 -5.86 -49.89
C LEU A 272 -0.41 -6.48 -48.97
N SER A 273 -0.69 -7.66 -48.39
CA SER A 273 0.25 -8.38 -47.54
C SER A 273 1.36 -9.09 -48.32
N MET A 274 1.07 -9.58 -49.53
CA MET A 274 1.97 -10.44 -50.30
C MET A 274 3.02 -9.64 -51.07
N TYR A 275 2.65 -8.47 -51.56
CA TYR A 275 3.54 -7.59 -52.31
C TYR A 275 3.88 -6.37 -51.47
N SER A 276 5.15 -6.00 -51.40
CA SER A 276 5.60 -4.74 -50.78
C SER A 276 5.76 -3.60 -51.79
N ASP A 277 5.95 -3.95 -53.08
CA ASP A 277 6.11 -3.01 -54.17
C ASP A 277 4.76 -2.37 -54.55
N PRO A 278 4.62 -1.04 -54.45
CA PRO A 278 3.38 -0.33 -54.78
C PRO A 278 2.90 -0.52 -56.22
N GLU A 279 3.80 -0.58 -57.21
CA GLU A 279 3.42 -0.77 -58.61
C GLU A 279 2.84 -2.17 -58.84
N VAL A 280 3.41 -3.17 -58.15
CA VAL A 280 2.91 -4.55 -58.20
C VAL A 280 1.55 -4.63 -57.52
N ARG A 281 1.39 -4.04 -56.33
CA ARG A 281 0.09 -3.98 -55.62
C ARG A 281 -1.00 -3.38 -56.50
N GLU A 282 -0.74 -2.19 -57.04
CA GLU A 282 -1.70 -1.47 -57.88
C GLU A 282 -2.09 -2.29 -59.11
N ARG A 283 -1.13 -2.92 -59.80
CA ARG A 283 -1.39 -3.76 -60.97
C ARG A 283 -2.24 -4.98 -60.63
N GLU A 284 -1.91 -5.71 -59.57
CA GLU A 284 -2.67 -6.89 -59.17
C GLU A 284 -4.11 -6.53 -58.75
N ILE A 285 -4.30 -5.40 -58.07
CA ILE A 285 -5.62 -4.90 -57.68
C ILE A 285 -6.42 -4.46 -58.93
N LYS A 286 -5.80 -3.74 -59.88
CA LYS A 286 -6.45 -3.31 -61.13
C LYS A 286 -6.84 -4.46 -62.05
N ASN A 287 -6.15 -5.60 -61.98
CA ASN A 287 -6.50 -6.80 -62.74
C ASN A 287 -7.82 -7.45 -62.25
N MET A 288 -8.31 -7.10 -61.06
CA MET A 288 -9.58 -7.57 -60.51
C MET A 288 -10.74 -6.66 -60.98
N THR A 289 -11.02 -6.63 -62.28
CA THR A 289 -11.85 -5.57 -62.93
C THR A 289 -13.18 -5.26 -62.22
N ALA A 290 -13.98 -6.26 -61.86
CA ALA A 290 -15.28 -6.03 -61.20
C ALA A 290 -15.13 -5.45 -59.78
N VAL A 291 -14.12 -5.90 -59.04
CA VAL A 291 -13.83 -5.41 -57.68
C VAL A 291 -13.20 -4.01 -57.74
N PHE A 292 -12.36 -3.76 -58.76
CA PHE A 292 -11.74 -2.46 -58.96
C PHE A 292 -12.76 -1.36 -59.28
N GLU A 293 -13.81 -1.65 -60.04
CA GLU A 293 -14.92 -0.71 -60.27
C GLU A 293 -15.59 -0.33 -58.94
N GLU A 294 -15.84 -1.31 -58.06
CA GLU A 294 -16.41 -1.05 -56.75
C GLU A 294 -15.46 -0.24 -55.84
N LEU A 295 -14.15 -0.54 -55.86
CA LEU A 295 -13.13 0.24 -55.15
C LEU A 295 -13.05 1.68 -55.67
N ALA A 296 -13.11 1.87 -56.99
CA ALA A 296 -13.05 3.18 -57.63
C ALA A 296 -14.24 4.07 -57.29
N ASP A 297 -15.40 3.46 -57.04
CA ASP A 297 -16.62 4.17 -56.66
C ASP A 297 -16.72 4.41 -55.15
N LYS A 298 -16.29 3.45 -54.31
CA LYS A 298 -16.56 3.48 -52.86
C LYS A 298 -15.35 3.83 -51.98
N ILE A 299 -14.14 3.41 -52.35
CA ILE A 299 -12.95 3.51 -51.48
C ILE A 299 -11.96 4.56 -51.97
N LEU A 300 -11.51 4.46 -53.22
CA LEU A 300 -10.52 5.37 -53.79
C LEU A 300 -10.92 6.85 -53.68
N PRO A 301 -12.20 7.26 -53.79
CA PRO A 301 -12.60 8.65 -53.55
C PRO A 301 -12.29 9.16 -52.15
N GLN A 302 -12.33 8.29 -51.13
CA GLN A 302 -12.04 8.64 -49.73
C GLN A 302 -10.53 8.74 -49.45
N LEU A 303 -9.68 8.18 -50.30
CA LEU A 303 -8.22 8.32 -50.21
C LEU A 303 -7.68 9.55 -50.94
N ARG A 304 -8.52 10.17 -51.79
CA ARG A 304 -8.18 11.42 -52.46
C ARG A 304 -8.34 12.57 -51.48
N ARG A 305 -7.48 12.65 -50.47
CA ARG A 305 -7.63 13.60 -49.36
C ARG A 305 -6.34 14.30 -48.94
N SER A 306 -6.53 15.45 -48.31
CA SER A 306 -5.55 16.08 -47.43
C SER A 306 -6.15 16.16 -46.04
N VAL A 307 -5.50 15.56 -45.05
CA VAL A 307 -5.88 15.65 -43.65
C VAL A 307 -5.16 16.84 -43.03
N MET A 308 -5.93 17.71 -42.39
CA MET A 308 -5.47 18.83 -41.59
C MET A 308 -5.68 18.48 -40.13
N GLU A 309 -4.71 18.77 -39.29
CA GLU A 309 -4.76 18.53 -37.85
C GLU A 309 -4.33 19.78 -37.07
N ILE A 310 -4.94 20.00 -35.91
CA ILE A 310 -4.50 20.96 -34.90
C ILE A 310 -4.41 20.23 -33.57
N ASN A 311 -3.26 20.36 -32.92
CA ASN A 311 -2.98 19.84 -31.59
C ASN A 311 -2.95 21.01 -30.61
N VAL A 312 -3.73 20.90 -29.53
CA VAL A 312 -3.80 21.87 -28.44
C VAL A 312 -3.58 21.19 -27.10
N GLU A 313 -3.17 21.98 -26.12
CA GLU A 313 -3.11 21.58 -24.72
C GLU A 313 -4.07 22.47 -23.93
N ARG A 314 -5.09 21.88 -23.29
CA ARG A 314 -5.91 22.58 -22.30
C ARG A 314 -5.20 22.54 -20.96
N ILE A 315 -4.93 23.72 -20.41
CA ILE A 315 -4.20 23.93 -19.16
C ILE A 315 -5.22 24.19 -18.05
N GLY A 316 -5.40 23.22 -17.16
CA GLY A 316 -6.18 23.37 -15.94
C GLY A 316 -5.55 24.35 -14.95
N TYR A 317 -6.28 24.68 -13.89
CA TYR A 317 -5.83 25.60 -12.86
C TYR A 317 -4.47 25.19 -12.26
N SER A 318 -3.62 26.18 -11.96
CA SER A 318 -2.41 26.03 -11.14
C SER A 318 -2.74 25.74 -9.67
N ASP A 319 -1.75 25.32 -8.88
CA ASP A 319 -1.95 25.01 -7.46
C ASP A 319 -2.45 26.23 -6.66
N ASP A 320 -1.92 27.42 -6.97
CA ASP A 320 -2.33 28.66 -6.30
C ASP A 320 -3.74 29.07 -6.68
N GLU A 321 -4.13 28.88 -7.95
CA GLU A 321 -5.50 29.11 -8.40
C GLU A 321 -6.46 28.12 -7.75
N LEU A 322 -6.12 26.83 -7.67
CA LEU A 322 -6.95 25.82 -7.00
C LEU A 322 -7.18 26.17 -5.53
N ARG A 323 -6.11 26.57 -4.81
CA ARG A 323 -6.23 27.04 -3.42
C ARG A 323 -7.12 28.27 -3.31
N GLN A 324 -6.98 29.23 -4.22
CA GLN A 324 -7.77 30.46 -4.22
C GLN A 324 -9.25 30.20 -4.54
N ILE A 325 -9.54 29.39 -5.56
CA ILE A 325 -10.91 29.02 -5.95
C ILE A 325 -11.56 28.25 -4.80
N TYR A 326 -10.87 27.26 -4.23
CA TYR A 326 -11.41 26.52 -3.08
C TYR A 326 -11.70 27.44 -1.87
N GLY A 327 -10.83 28.43 -1.64
CA GLY A 327 -11.01 29.43 -0.58
C GLY A 327 -12.14 30.43 -0.82
N SER A 328 -12.56 30.63 -2.06
CA SER A 328 -13.60 31.61 -2.44
C SER A 328 -14.92 30.94 -2.81
N ASP A 329 -14.94 30.12 -3.84
CA ASP A 329 -16.09 29.35 -4.31
C ASP A 329 -15.66 27.99 -4.89
N TYR A 330 -15.56 27.00 -4.00
CA TYR A 330 -15.16 25.65 -4.34
C TYR A 330 -16.11 24.94 -5.32
N THR A 331 -17.33 25.45 -5.51
CA THR A 331 -18.33 24.80 -6.39
C THR A 331 -17.95 24.88 -7.87
N GLN A 332 -16.99 25.76 -8.21
CA GLN A 332 -16.43 25.87 -9.55
C GLN A 332 -15.45 24.74 -9.88
N LEU A 333 -14.88 24.09 -8.85
CA LEU A 333 -13.94 22.99 -9.06
C LEU A 333 -14.69 21.70 -9.40
N ASN A 334 -14.16 20.98 -10.38
CA ASN A 334 -14.63 19.64 -10.70
C ASN A 334 -14.13 18.61 -9.66
N MET A 335 -14.58 17.36 -9.80
CA MET A 335 -14.27 16.30 -8.84
C MET A 335 -12.76 16.03 -8.71
N GLU A 336 -12.02 15.97 -9.82
CA GLU A 336 -10.59 15.68 -9.78
C GLU A 336 -9.79 16.86 -9.22
N GLU A 337 -10.18 18.09 -9.56
CA GLU A 337 -9.61 19.30 -8.98
C GLU A 337 -9.83 19.39 -7.47
N MET A 338 -11.02 19.05 -6.98
CA MET A 338 -11.31 19.03 -5.55
C MET A 338 -10.50 17.96 -4.79
N LEU A 339 -10.38 16.76 -5.36
CA LEU A 339 -9.56 15.69 -4.76
C LEU A 339 -8.07 16.06 -4.76
N TYR A 340 -7.56 16.57 -5.87
CA TYR A 340 -6.18 17.03 -5.99
C TYR A 340 -5.89 18.20 -5.04
N THR A 341 -6.82 19.15 -4.91
CA THR A 341 -6.71 20.29 -3.99
C THR A 341 -6.49 19.84 -2.55
N ALA A 342 -7.07 18.71 -2.11
CA ALA A 342 -6.82 18.17 -0.77
C ALA A 342 -5.35 17.80 -0.55
N THR A 343 -4.64 17.36 -1.60
CA THR A 343 -3.22 16.99 -1.52
C THR A 343 -2.29 18.19 -1.36
N LEU A 344 -2.77 19.40 -1.67
CA LEU A 344 -2.00 20.64 -1.62
C LEU A 344 -1.86 21.23 -0.21
N PHE A 345 -2.47 20.61 0.80
CA PHE A 345 -2.46 21.05 2.20
C PHE A 345 -1.82 19.97 3.08
N GLU A 346 -1.07 20.37 4.10
CA GLU A 346 -0.53 19.47 5.12
C GLU A 346 -1.49 19.32 6.32
N ASP A 347 -2.20 20.39 6.68
CA ASP A 347 -3.13 20.40 7.82
C ASP A 347 -4.29 19.40 7.64
N LEU A 348 -4.41 18.47 8.58
CA LEU A 348 -5.39 17.38 8.52
C LEU A 348 -6.83 17.89 8.58
N ASN A 349 -7.11 18.94 9.37
CA ASN A 349 -8.47 19.48 9.44
C ASN A 349 -8.88 20.11 8.12
N ARG A 350 -7.95 20.79 7.43
CA ARG A 350 -8.18 21.35 6.11
C ARG A 350 -8.39 20.26 5.06
N LYS A 351 -7.59 19.19 5.08
CA LYS A 351 -7.82 18.01 4.21
C LYS A 351 -9.22 17.41 4.45
N LEU A 352 -9.59 17.21 5.71
CA LEU A 352 -10.90 16.67 6.09
C LEU A 352 -12.04 17.54 5.60
N GLU A 353 -11.93 18.86 5.74
CA GLU A 353 -12.90 19.84 5.23
C GLU A 353 -13.06 19.70 3.70
N ILE A 354 -11.95 19.65 2.95
CA ILE A 354 -11.96 19.52 1.49
C ILE A 354 -12.66 18.23 1.07
N TYR A 355 -12.23 17.07 1.57
CA TYR A 355 -12.87 15.80 1.22
C TYR A 355 -14.35 15.76 1.63
N THR A 356 -14.71 16.37 2.76
CA THR A 356 -16.11 16.50 3.18
C THR A 356 -16.92 17.31 2.17
N ARG A 357 -16.43 18.48 1.73
CA ARG A 357 -17.10 19.28 0.68
C ARG A 357 -17.16 18.55 -0.65
N THR A 358 -16.09 17.84 -1.03
CA THR A 358 -16.09 16.98 -2.22
C THR A 358 -17.19 15.93 -2.15
N SER A 359 -17.38 15.28 -1.00
CA SER A 359 -18.45 14.28 -0.81
C SER A 359 -19.86 14.89 -0.89
N GLN A 360 -20.02 16.16 -0.50
CA GLN A 360 -21.31 16.87 -0.58
C GLN A 360 -21.64 17.29 -2.01
N GLN A 361 -20.66 17.82 -2.75
CA GLN A 361 -20.82 18.23 -4.14
C GLN A 361 -20.90 17.03 -5.08
N PHE A 362 -20.17 15.97 -4.78
CA PHE A 362 -20.06 14.75 -5.57
C PHE A 362 -20.41 13.50 -4.73
N PRO A 363 -21.69 13.29 -4.34
CA PRO A 363 -22.09 12.24 -3.40
C PRO A 363 -21.91 10.80 -3.89
N ARG A 364 -21.58 10.59 -5.17
CA ARG A 364 -21.23 9.28 -5.72
C ARG A 364 -19.72 9.02 -5.79
N CYS A 365 -18.90 9.98 -5.35
CA CYS A 365 -17.45 9.83 -5.32
C CYS A 365 -17.01 9.05 -4.08
N PHE A 366 -16.84 7.73 -4.21
CA PHE A 366 -16.33 6.91 -3.10
C PHE A 366 -14.94 7.35 -2.62
N ARG A 367 -14.12 7.96 -3.50
CA ARG A 367 -12.78 8.51 -3.19
C ARG A 367 -12.84 9.65 -2.18
N ALA A 368 -13.89 10.47 -2.21
CA ALA A 368 -14.07 11.52 -1.21
C ALA A 368 -14.31 10.92 0.18
N PHE A 369 -15.17 9.91 0.29
CA PHE A 369 -15.39 9.19 1.55
C PHE A 369 -14.17 8.40 2.01
N ASN A 370 -13.41 7.81 1.09
CA ASN A 370 -12.12 7.20 1.38
C ASN A 370 -11.13 8.24 1.96
N GLY A 371 -11.00 9.41 1.33
CA GLY A 371 -10.17 10.50 1.83
C GLY A 371 -10.57 10.99 3.22
N ILE A 372 -11.87 11.16 3.49
CA ILE A 372 -12.40 11.43 4.84
C ILE A 372 -11.91 10.36 5.82
N GLY A 373 -12.07 9.08 5.47
CA GLY A 373 -11.69 7.99 6.35
C GLY A 373 -10.20 7.95 6.67
N VAL A 374 -9.34 8.15 5.67
CA VAL A 374 -7.87 8.19 5.82
C VAL A 374 -7.48 9.31 6.80
N VAL A 375 -7.97 10.52 6.56
CA VAL A 375 -7.65 11.67 7.41
C VAL A 375 -8.20 11.49 8.84
N GLN A 376 -9.35 10.85 9.00
CA GLN A 376 -9.89 10.54 10.33
C GLN A 376 -9.05 9.50 11.09
N VAL A 377 -8.41 8.55 10.41
CA VAL A 377 -7.42 7.66 11.06
C VAL A 377 -6.22 8.46 11.53
N GLU A 378 -5.68 9.35 10.70
CA GLU A 378 -4.54 10.21 11.05
C GLU A 378 -4.85 11.15 12.22
N LEU A 379 -6.10 11.61 12.34
CA LEU A 379 -6.60 12.38 13.49
C LEU A 379 -6.90 11.54 14.74
N GLY A 380 -6.79 10.21 14.67
CA GLY A 380 -7.10 9.28 15.76
C GLY A 380 -8.61 9.03 15.98
N ASN A 381 -9.48 9.52 15.10
CA ASN A 381 -10.94 9.40 15.19
C ASN A 381 -11.44 8.11 14.52
N VAL A 382 -11.08 6.95 15.10
CA VAL A 382 -11.36 5.61 14.53
C VAL A 382 -12.83 5.38 14.19
N ALA A 383 -13.75 5.84 15.05
CA ALA A 383 -15.19 5.69 14.82
C ALA A 383 -15.68 6.48 13.59
N ALA A 384 -15.18 7.70 13.38
CA ALA A 384 -15.52 8.51 12.22
C ALA A 384 -14.91 7.93 10.94
N ALA A 385 -13.67 7.42 11.02
CA ALA A 385 -13.01 6.73 9.91
C ALA A 385 -13.83 5.51 9.45
N LYS A 386 -14.31 4.70 10.39
CA LYS A 386 -15.16 3.54 10.12
C LYS A 386 -16.42 3.91 9.33
N GLN A 387 -17.13 4.95 9.75
CA GLN A 387 -18.34 5.43 9.07
C GLN A 387 -18.04 5.91 7.64
N ALA A 388 -16.93 6.62 7.46
CA ALA A 388 -16.51 7.11 6.15
C ALA A 388 -16.14 5.95 5.20
N PHE A 389 -15.35 4.98 5.66
CA PHE A 389 -15.02 3.80 4.85
C PHE A 389 -16.22 2.91 4.55
N GLN A 390 -17.18 2.79 5.48
CA GLN A 390 -18.45 2.10 5.20
C GLN A 390 -19.26 2.83 4.13
N SER A 391 -19.30 4.16 4.17
CA SER A 391 -19.94 4.98 3.13
C SER A 391 -19.26 4.79 1.77
N ALA A 392 -17.92 4.74 1.73
CA ALA A 392 -17.16 4.40 0.53
C ALA A 392 -17.51 2.99 0.03
N ARG A 393 -17.56 1.98 0.90
CA ARG A 393 -17.90 0.59 0.54
C ARG A 393 -19.28 0.47 -0.08
N ASN A 394 -20.25 1.21 0.43
CA ASN A 394 -21.62 1.20 -0.09
C ASN A 394 -21.72 1.76 -1.52
N LEU A 395 -20.79 2.63 -1.92
CA LEU A 395 -20.68 3.15 -3.29
C LEU A 395 -19.86 2.21 -4.16
N GLN A 396 -18.75 1.70 -3.63
CA GLN A 396 -17.87 0.77 -4.33
C GLN A 396 -17.11 -0.11 -3.33
N ASP A 397 -17.34 -1.42 -3.40
CA ASP A 397 -16.57 -2.41 -2.67
C ASP A 397 -15.35 -2.84 -3.49
N ASN A 398 -14.16 -2.56 -2.98
CA ASN A 398 -12.89 -2.89 -3.63
C ASN A 398 -11.79 -3.10 -2.58
N ASP A 399 -10.64 -3.56 -3.05
CA ASP A 399 -9.52 -3.97 -2.19
C ASP A 399 -8.95 -2.83 -1.33
N VAL A 400 -8.94 -1.59 -1.81
CA VAL A 400 -8.53 -0.43 -1.00
C VAL A 400 -9.49 -0.21 0.16
N ILE A 401 -10.80 -0.29 -0.08
CA ILE A 401 -11.80 -0.13 0.98
C ILE A 401 -11.74 -1.28 1.98
N LYS A 402 -11.52 -2.53 1.53
CA LYS A 402 -11.29 -3.68 2.42
C LYS A 402 -10.06 -3.48 3.30
N ASN A 403 -8.93 -3.05 2.73
CA ASN A 403 -7.72 -2.71 3.49
C ASN A 403 -8.03 -1.70 4.60
N ASN A 404 -8.77 -0.65 4.26
CA ASN A 404 -9.03 0.44 5.18
C ASN A 404 -9.99 0.06 6.31
N LEU A 405 -10.99 -0.77 6.01
CA LEU A 405 -11.85 -1.35 7.04
C LEU A 405 -11.09 -2.35 7.91
N GLY A 406 -10.13 -3.10 7.35
CA GLY A 406 -9.23 -3.97 8.08
C GLY A 406 -8.29 -3.19 9.02
N ALA A 407 -7.74 -2.07 8.55
CA ALA A 407 -6.95 -1.15 9.38
C ALA A 407 -7.79 -0.59 10.54
N VAL A 408 -9.04 -0.19 10.30
CA VAL A 408 -9.96 0.25 11.36
C VAL A 408 -10.23 -0.88 12.36
N ALA A 409 -10.53 -2.09 11.90
CA ALA A 409 -10.76 -3.23 12.79
C ALA A 409 -9.54 -3.54 13.68
N LEU A 410 -8.33 -3.39 13.13
CA LEU A 410 -7.08 -3.51 13.87
C LEU A 410 -6.92 -2.41 14.94
N LEU A 411 -7.25 -1.17 14.61
CA LEU A 411 -7.26 -0.04 15.57
C LEU A 411 -8.30 -0.24 16.69
N GLU A 412 -9.44 -0.87 16.38
CA GLU A 412 -10.47 -1.26 17.36
C GLU A 412 -10.07 -2.49 18.20
N GLY A 413 -8.94 -3.13 17.91
CA GLY A 413 -8.49 -4.35 18.58
C GLY A 413 -9.21 -5.64 18.14
N ASN A 414 -10.04 -5.58 17.10
CA ASN A 414 -10.73 -6.74 16.55
C ASN A 414 -9.82 -7.47 15.53
N LEU A 415 -8.88 -8.26 16.06
CA LEU A 415 -7.84 -8.90 15.26
C LEU A 415 -8.39 -9.89 14.22
N ASP A 416 -9.44 -10.65 14.55
CA ASP A 416 -9.98 -11.65 13.64
C ASP A 416 -10.70 -11.01 12.45
N GLN A 417 -11.50 -9.97 12.70
CA GLN A 417 -12.13 -9.21 11.61
C GLN A 417 -11.09 -8.48 10.76
N ALA A 418 -10.05 -7.92 11.38
CA ALA A 418 -8.98 -7.25 10.67
C ALA A 418 -8.25 -8.21 9.72
N GLU A 419 -7.90 -9.41 10.22
CA GLU A 419 -7.22 -10.44 9.44
C GLU A 419 -8.08 -10.94 8.27
N GLU A 420 -9.37 -11.18 8.50
CA GLU A 420 -10.33 -11.59 7.46
C GLU A 420 -10.37 -10.57 6.32
N LEU A 421 -10.54 -9.28 6.65
CA LEU A 421 -10.64 -8.21 5.66
C LEU A 421 -9.33 -8.04 4.88
N LEU A 422 -8.19 -7.97 5.58
CA LEU A 422 -6.88 -7.74 4.96
C LEU A 422 -6.41 -8.93 4.12
N SER A 423 -6.70 -10.16 4.58
CA SER A 423 -6.34 -11.38 3.83
C SER A 423 -7.21 -11.59 2.58
N SER A 424 -8.35 -10.91 2.49
CA SER A 424 -9.25 -10.95 1.32
C SER A 424 -8.91 -9.96 0.20
N VAL A 425 -7.87 -9.14 0.39
CA VAL A 425 -7.35 -8.21 -0.62
C VAL A 425 -6.57 -9.02 -1.67
N ALA A 426 -7.00 -8.97 -2.93
CA ALA A 426 -6.41 -9.75 -4.01
C ALA A 426 -5.02 -9.24 -4.43
N SER A 427 -4.77 -7.94 -4.28
CA SER A 427 -3.47 -7.31 -4.53
C SER A 427 -2.99 -6.51 -3.31
N PRO A 428 -2.38 -7.18 -2.30
CA PRO A 428 -1.88 -6.53 -1.09
C PRO A 428 -0.85 -5.43 -1.40
N THR A 429 -1.07 -4.24 -0.85
CA THR A 429 -0.10 -3.12 -0.93
C THR A 429 0.92 -3.20 0.21
N SER A 430 1.85 -2.24 0.27
CA SER A 430 2.77 -2.10 1.39
C SER A 430 2.01 -1.92 2.72
N GLU A 431 0.96 -1.11 2.71
CA GLU A 431 0.09 -0.83 3.87
C GLU A 431 -0.70 -2.07 4.29
N THR A 432 -1.24 -2.86 3.34
CA THR A 432 -1.91 -4.12 3.65
C THR A 432 -0.98 -5.09 4.36
N ASN A 433 0.24 -5.24 3.85
CA ASN A 433 1.24 -6.10 4.46
C ASN A 433 1.68 -5.56 5.82
N TYR A 434 1.86 -4.24 5.98
CA TYR A 434 2.17 -3.63 7.26
C TYR A 434 1.11 -3.97 8.32
N ASN A 435 -0.17 -3.83 7.98
CA ASN A 435 -1.29 -4.14 8.88
C ASN A 435 -1.36 -5.63 9.24
N LEU A 436 -1.16 -6.53 8.26
CA LEU A 436 -1.07 -7.98 8.51
C LEU A 436 0.14 -8.34 9.40
N GLY A 437 1.26 -7.63 9.24
CA GLY A 437 2.43 -7.75 10.10
C GLY A 437 2.14 -7.44 11.56
N ILE A 438 1.39 -6.36 11.84
CA ILE A 438 0.96 -6.01 13.20
C ILE A 438 0.08 -7.11 13.80
N ILE A 439 -0.90 -7.63 13.03
CA ILE A 439 -1.77 -8.73 13.49
C ILE A 439 -0.93 -9.96 13.84
N ALA A 440 0.01 -10.34 12.98
CA ALA A 440 0.88 -11.47 13.20
C ALA A 440 1.77 -11.29 14.45
N ILE A 441 2.27 -10.07 14.75
CA ILE A 441 2.96 -9.80 16.03
C ILE A 441 2.02 -10.06 17.21
N LYS A 442 0.81 -9.49 17.18
CA LYS A 442 -0.17 -9.62 18.26
C LYS A 442 -0.62 -11.06 18.49
N LYS A 443 -0.57 -11.92 17.46
CA LYS A 443 -0.83 -13.36 17.53
C LYS A 443 0.42 -14.22 17.82
N ALA A 444 1.58 -13.60 18.10
CA ALA A 444 2.88 -14.25 18.29
C ALA A 444 3.37 -15.08 17.08
N GLU A 445 2.89 -14.77 15.87
CA GLU A 445 3.26 -15.43 14.62
C GLU A 445 4.46 -14.74 13.95
N TYR A 446 5.58 -14.61 14.66
CA TYR A 446 6.70 -13.75 14.27
C TYR A 446 7.33 -14.07 12.91
N ALA A 447 7.34 -15.35 12.51
CA ALA A 447 7.82 -15.74 11.18
C ALA A 447 6.92 -15.19 10.05
N LYS A 448 5.58 -15.22 10.23
CA LYS A 448 4.63 -14.62 9.29
C LYS A 448 4.76 -13.10 9.30
N ALA A 449 4.86 -12.49 10.47
CA ALA A 449 5.06 -11.05 10.61
C ALA A 449 6.30 -10.57 9.84
N ALA A 450 7.44 -11.28 9.99
CA ALA A 450 8.67 -11.00 9.26
C ALA A 450 8.49 -11.12 7.74
N GLY A 451 7.66 -12.06 7.27
CA GLY A 451 7.31 -12.22 5.86
C GLY A 451 6.50 -11.05 5.33
N HIS A 452 5.50 -10.58 6.09
CA HIS A 452 4.69 -9.42 5.73
C HIS A 452 5.50 -8.12 5.67
N PHE A 453 6.32 -7.83 6.68
CA PHE A 453 7.14 -6.63 6.65
C PHE A 453 8.28 -6.68 5.63
N GLY A 454 8.84 -7.87 5.35
CA GLY A 454 9.99 -8.02 4.48
C GLY A 454 11.14 -7.09 4.91
N ASN A 455 11.49 -6.14 4.03
CA ASN A 455 12.58 -5.17 4.20
C ASN A 455 12.12 -3.76 4.61
N MET A 456 10.85 -3.57 4.97
CA MET A 456 10.33 -2.24 5.36
C MET A 456 11.17 -1.65 6.53
N PRO A 457 11.68 -0.42 6.41
CA PRO A 457 12.43 0.25 7.47
C PRO A 457 11.47 0.78 8.54
N GLU A 458 10.90 -0.13 9.33
CA GLU A 458 9.80 0.17 10.25
C GLU A 458 10.07 -0.37 11.65
N VAL A 459 9.59 0.36 12.67
CA VAL A 459 9.75 -0.02 14.09
C VAL A 459 9.17 -1.40 14.37
N ASN A 460 7.96 -1.68 13.86
CA ASN A 460 7.32 -2.98 14.02
C ASN A 460 8.10 -4.12 13.35
N ASN A 461 8.77 -3.88 12.21
CA ASN A 461 9.65 -4.87 11.59
C ASN A 461 10.88 -5.14 12.47
N ALA A 462 11.52 -4.09 12.99
CA ALA A 462 12.64 -4.24 13.92
C ALA A 462 12.24 -4.98 15.21
N LEU A 463 11.05 -4.71 15.74
CA LEU A 463 10.49 -5.42 16.88
C LEU A 463 10.35 -6.92 16.59
N VAL A 464 9.84 -7.30 15.42
CA VAL A 464 9.78 -8.72 15.01
C VAL A 464 11.17 -9.37 15.04
N ARG A 465 12.21 -8.67 14.56
CA ARG A 465 13.58 -9.20 14.59
C ARG A 465 14.08 -9.40 16.02
N LEU A 466 13.76 -8.48 16.94
CA LEU A 466 14.05 -8.66 18.37
C LEU A 466 13.31 -9.88 18.95
N LEU A 467 12.04 -10.06 18.63
CA LEU A 467 11.23 -11.21 19.08
C LEU A 467 11.71 -12.55 18.48
N GLN A 468 12.45 -12.50 17.38
CA GLN A 468 13.16 -13.64 16.78
C GLN A 468 14.60 -13.80 17.30
N ASN A 469 15.00 -13.04 18.32
CA ASN A 469 16.36 -12.97 18.86
C ASN A 469 17.44 -12.57 17.83
N ASN A 470 17.05 -11.90 16.75
CA ASN A 470 17.95 -11.40 15.70
C ASN A 470 18.24 -9.90 15.91
N ASN A 471 19.16 -9.61 16.84
CA ASN A 471 19.48 -8.25 17.25
C ASN A 471 20.20 -7.43 16.16
N ASP A 472 21.00 -8.07 15.31
CA ASP A 472 21.75 -7.38 14.25
C ASP A 472 20.85 -6.91 13.12
N ASP A 473 19.89 -7.74 12.67
CA ASP A 473 18.89 -7.30 11.69
C ASP A 473 17.95 -6.25 12.26
N ALA A 474 17.55 -6.37 13.54
CA ALA A 474 16.78 -5.33 14.21
C ALA A 474 17.51 -3.98 14.13
N LEU A 475 18.79 -3.95 14.51
CA LEU A 475 19.60 -2.73 14.46
C LEU A 475 19.74 -2.17 13.05
N ARG A 476 19.97 -3.04 12.06
CA ARG A 476 20.07 -2.63 10.65
C ARG A 476 18.78 -1.96 10.17
N ILE A 477 17.62 -2.51 10.51
CA ILE A 477 16.31 -1.91 10.17
C ILE A 477 16.15 -0.55 10.86
N LEU A 478 16.43 -0.48 12.17
CA LEU A 478 16.30 0.75 12.96
C LEU A 478 17.18 1.89 12.44
N ASN A 479 18.39 1.58 11.97
CA ASN A 479 19.32 2.56 11.39
C ASN A 479 18.87 3.08 10.00
N ASN A 480 17.95 2.39 9.33
CA ASN A 480 17.45 2.76 8.01
C ASN A 480 16.10 3.49 8.05
N ILE A 481 15.55 3.77 9.24
CA ILE A 481 14.33 4.56 9.38
C ILE A 481 14.66 6.03 9.11
N GLU A 482 14.00 6.62 8.10
CA GLU A 482 14.27 8.01 7.66
C GLU A 482 13.92 9.04 8.74
N GLU A 483 12.82 8.82 9.45
CA GLU A 483 12.36 9.66 10.57
C GLU A 483 12.27 8.83 11.87
N PRO A 484 13.38 8.66 12.60
CA PRO A 484 13.39 7.93 13.86
C PRO A 484 12.47 8.57 14.90
N CYS A 485 11.63 7.76 15.54
CA CYS A 485 10.79 8.19 16.66
C CYS A 485 11.36 7.70 18.00
N ALA A 486 10.68 8.03 19.11
CA ALA A 486 11.09 7.60 20.44
C ALA A 486 11.21 6.06 20.54
N MET A 487 10.29 5.32 19.91
CA MET A 487 10.31 3.86 19.90
C MET A 487 11.48 3.29 19.09
N THR A 488 11.90 3.95 17.99
CA THR A 488 13.12 3.57 17.26
C THR A 488 14.31 3.51 18.20
N HIS A 489 14.53 4.57 18.97
CA HIS A 489 15.62 4.63 19.94
C HIS A 489 15.43 3.69 21.12
N TYR A 490 14.19 3.47 21.56
CA TYR A 490 13.90 2.52 22.64
C TYR A 490 14.26 1.08 22.26
N LEU A 491 13.93 0.64 21.04
CA LEU A 491 14.32 -0.67 20.53
C LEU A 491 15.84 -0.76 20.32
N MET A 492 16.52 0.32 19.91
CA MET A 492 17.98 0.36 19.87
C MET A 492 18.59 0.19 21.28
N ALA A 493 17.96 0.75 22.31
CA ALA A 493 18.41 0.56 23.68
C ALA A 493 18.29 -0.91 24.11
N ILE A 494 17.19 -1.58 23.76
CA ILE A 494 17.01 -3.03 23.98
C ILE A 494 18.10 -3.83 23.25
N VAL A 495 18.40 -3.49 21.98
CA VAL A 495 19.51 -4.12 21.24
C VAL A 495 20.83 -3.97 21.99
N GLY A 496 21.17 -2.75 22.45
CA GLY A 496 22.37 -2.51 23.25
C GLY A 496 22.39 -3.33 24.54
N ALA A 497 21.24 -3.44 25.21
CA ALA A 497 21.08 -4.27 26.38
C ALA A 497 21.35 -5.75 26.07
N ARG A 498 20.70 -6.33 25.06
CA ARG A 498 20.93 -7.74 24.68
C ARG A 498 22.37 -8.02 24.24
N ARG A 499 23.04 -7.04 23.62
CA ARG A 499 24.44 -7.13 23.17
C ARG A 499 25.50 -6.87 24.26
N GLN A 500 25.08 -6.57 25.48
CA GLN A 500 25.99 -6.15 26.55
C GLN A 500 26.78 -4.86 26.25
N ASP A 501 26.26 -4.02 25.36
CA ASP A 501 26.81 -2.71 25.04
C ASP A 501 26.11 -1.62 25.86
N SER A 502 26.66 -1.34 27.04
CA SER A 502 26.12 -0.33 27.97
C SER A 502 26.13 1.08 27.37
N SER A 503 27.12 1.41 26.52
CA SER A 503 27.19 2.74 25.91
C SER A 503 26.04 2.96 24.93
N MET A 504 25.81 1.98 24.06
CA MET A 504 24.68 2.00 23.13
C MET A 504 23.35 1.99 23.86
N ALA A 505 23.19 1.12 24.87
CA ALA A 505 21.95 1.01 25.63
C ALA A 505 21.57 2.34 26.29
N MET A 506 22.50 2.96 27.02
CA MET A 506 22.24 4.22 27.74
C MET A 506 22.08 5.41 26.78
N GLY A 507 22.89 5.46 25.72
CA GLY A 507 22.81 6.52 24.72
C GLY A 507 21.48 6.53 23.99
N ALA A 508 21.03 5.35 23.53
CA ALA A 508 19.75 5.19 22.85
C ALA A 508 18.57 5.42 23.79
N LEU A 509 18.61 4.91 25.03
CA LEU A 509 17.56 5.13 26.02
C LEU A 509 17.40 6.62 26.34
N ARG A 510 18.51 7.35 26.49
CA ARG A 510 18.49 8.81 26.72
C ARG A 510 17.80 9.55 25.58
N SER A 511 18.06 9.16 24.33
CA SER A 511 17.38 9.72 23.16
C SER A 511 15.88 9.40 23.17
N ALA A 512 15.52 8.15 23.47
CA ALA A 512 14.13 7.71 23.56
C ALA A 512 13.33 8.52 24.59
N VAL A 513 13.81 8.61 25.84
CA VAL A 513 13.10 9.32 26.91
C VAL A 513 13.07 10.84 26.75
N ARG A 514 14.00 11.39 25.96
CA ARG A 514 13.97 12.82 25.59
C ARG A 514 12.86 13.13 24.60
N MET A 515 12.55 12.19 23.69
CA MET A 515 11.49 12.33 22.70
C MET A 515 10.12 11.98 23.29
N ASP A 516 10.07 10.99 24.17
CA ASP A 516 8.86 10.61 24.90
C ASP A 516 9.21 10.22 26.35
N ALA A 517 8.87 11.11 27.29
CA ALA A 517 9.17 10.94 28.70
C ALA A 517 8.42 9.76 29.34
N SER A 518 7.32 9.28 28.75
CA SER A 518 6.56 8.13 29.27
C SER A 518 7.38 6.84 29.24
N LEU A 519 8.36 6.74 28.33
CA LEU A 519 9.27 5.61 28.23
C LEU A 519 10.19 5.44 29.44
N LYS A 520 10.31 6.46 30.31
CA LYS A 520 11.03 6.33 31.59
C LYS A 520 10.40 5.27 32.50
N GLU A 521 9.08 5.33 32.69
CA GLU A 521 8.35 4.39 33.54
C GLU A 521 8.35 2.99 32.95
N HIS A 522 8.22 2.88 31.63
CA HIS A 522 8.38 1.61 30.94
C HIS A 522 9.78 1.02 31.13
N ALA A 523 10.84 1.83 31.02
CA ALA A 523 12.22 1.35 31.19
C ALA A 523 12.50 0.83 32.61
N LYS A 524 11.97 1.47 33.66
CA LYS A 524 12.13 1.06 35.06
C LYS A 524 11.65 -0.36 35.35
N THR A 525 10.67 -0.82 34.60
CA THR A 525 10.03 -2.13 34.78
C THR A 525 10.39 -3.12 33.67
N ASN A 526 11.08 -2.69 32.61
CA ASN A 526 11.40 -3.56 31.49
C ASN A 526 12.62 -4.44 31.79
N MET A 527 12.38 -5.76 31.88
CA MET A 527 13.40 -6.75 32.21
C MET A 527 14.53 -6.90 31.17
N GLU A 528 14.37 -6.38 29.95
CA GLU A 528 15.50 -6.23 29.00
C GLU A 528 16.63 -5.39 29.61
N PHE A 529 16.29 -4.46 30.51
CA PHE A 529 17.24 -3.61 31.24
C PHE A 529 17.49 -4.07 32.67
N GLY A 530 17.00 -5.25 33.09
CA GLY A 530 17.02 -5.67 34.51
C GLY A 530 18.40 -5.60 35.16
N ARG A 531 19.46 -5.93 34.43
CA ARG A 531 20.85 -5.83 34.92
C ARG A 531 21.33 -4.40 35.20
N PHE A 532 20.66 -3.40 34.63
CA PHE A 532 20.96 -1.99 34.75
C PHE A 532 20.10 -1.28 35.81
N PHE A 533 19.13 -1.95 36.44
CA PHE A 533 18.25 -1.32 37.42
C PHE A 533 18.99 -0.71 38.64
N ARG A 534 20.21 -1.16 38.91
CA ARG A 534 21.09 -0.63 39.97
C ARG A 534 22.25 0.22 39.44
N ASP A 535 22.32 0.46 38.13
CA ASP A 535 23.34 1.29 37.52
C ASP A 535 22.99 2.79 37.67
N ASP A 536 23.92 3.58 38.20
CA ASP A 536 23.69 5.00 38.47
C ASP A 536 23.36 5.80 37.19
N THR A 537 23.94 5.42 36.04
CA THR A 537 23.65 6.09 34.77
C THR A 537 22.24 5.76 34.31
N PHE A 538 21.81 4.50 34.39
CA PHE A 538 20.45 4.09 34.08
C PHE A 538 19.44 4.82 34.95
N ILE A 539 19.66 4.79 36.27
CA ILE A 539 18.83 5.48 37.27
C ILE A 539 18.71 6.97 36.93
N SER A 540 19.81 7.63 36.54
CA SER A 540 19.79 9.05 36.14
C SER A 540 18.98 9.35 34.87
N ILE A 541 18.82 8.37 33.97
CA ILE A 541 18.06 8.55 32.72
C ILE A 541 16.55 8.40 32.98
N VAL A 542 16.18 7.43 33.81
CA VAL A 542 14.77 7.06 34.05
C VAL A 542 14.13 7.81 35.21
N ASN A 543 14.89 8.47 36.09
CA ASN A 543 14.37 9.29 37.18
C ASN A 543 14.18 10.77 36.82
#